data_AF-A0A945UXH9-F1
#
_entry.id   AF-A0A945UXH9-F1
#
_cell.length_a   1.000
_cell.length_b   1.000
_cell.length_c   1.000
_cell.angle_alpha   90.00
_cell.angle_beta   90.00
_cell.angle_gamma   90.00
#
_symmetry.space_group_name_H-M   'P 1'
#
loop_
_entity.id
_entity.type
_entity.pdbx_description
1 polymer ?
#
loop_
_entity_poly.entity_id
_entity_poly.type
_entity_poly.pdbx_seq_one_letter_code
_entity_poly.pdbx_strand_id
1 'polypeptide(L)' 'MTPEEQNFADYKNAEKRALEIVAEMKKTSPKKTDIELSLLVALFELHKGETPPSTVGKIVQSHLETIVPFYNNQAATRKN' A
#
# COMPACT_ATOMS: atom_id res chain seq x y z
N MET A 1 16.72 -3.43 -20.57
CA MET A 1 15.75 -2.75 -19.70
C MET A 1 16.36 -1.46 -19.22
N THR A 2 15.61 -0.37 -19.28
CA THR A 2 16.03 0.89 -18.65
C THR A 2 15.83 0.81 -17.13
N PRO A 3 16.48 1.67 -16.33
CA PRO A 3 16.24 1.74 -14.89
C PRO A 3 14.77 1.95 -14.53
N GLU A 4 14.04 2.71 -15.34
CA GLU A 4 12.61 2.97 -15.16
C GLU A 4 11.77 1.72 -15.39
N GLU A 5 12.09 0.93 -16.42
CA GLU A 5 11.43 -0.35 -16.70
C GLU A 5 11.67 -1.36 -15.57
N GLN A 6 12.89 -1.37 -14.99
CA GLN A 6 13.23 -2.23 -13.86
C GLN A 6 12.50 -1.81 -12.59
N ASN A 7 12.49 -0.51 -12.26
CA ASN A 7 11.77 0.02 -11.11
C ASN A 7 10.26 -0.29 -11.19
N PHE A 8 9.68 -0.21 -12.39
CA PHE A 8 8.28 -0.57 -12.61
C PHE A 8 8.06 -2.08 -12.42
N ALA A 9 8.95 -2.93 -12.94
CA ALA A 9 8.86 -4.38 -12.71
C ALA A 9 8.95 -4.74 -11.22
N ASP A 10 9.85 -4.10 -10.48
CA ASP A 10 10.02 -4.32 -9.05
C ASP A 10 8.77 -3.84 -8.27
N TYR A 11 8.20 -2.70 -8.65
CA TYR A 11 6.91 -2.25 -8.13
C TYR A 11 5.80 -3.29 -8.36
N LYS A 12 5.67 -3.83 -9.59
CA LYS A 12 4.64 -4.83 -9.90
C LYS A 12 4.82 -6.13 -9.11
N ASN A 13 6.07 -6.53 -8.87
CA ASN A 13 6.38 -7.68 -8.04
C ASN A 13 5.99 -7.43 -6.57
N ALA A 14 6.29 -6.25 -6.04
CA ALA A 14 5.88 -5.86 -4.69
C ALA A 14 4.35 -5.79 -4.54
N GLU A 15 3.66 -5.20 -5.52
CA GLU A 15 2.18 -5.13 -5.55
C GLU A 15 1.56 -6.53 -5.53
N LYS A 16 2.07 -7.46 -6.35
CA LYS A 16 1.58 -8.84 -6.38
C LYS A 16 1.68 -9.51 -5.00
N ARG A 17 2.82 -9.39 -4.34
CA ARG A 17 3.04 -9.96 -3.00
C ARG A 17 2.11 -9.32 -1.95
N ALA A 18 1.90 -8.02 -2.02
CA ALA A 18 0.98 -7.32 -1.12
C ALA A 18 -0.46 -7.85 -1.29
N LEU A 19 -0.90 -8.12 -2.53
CA LEU A 19 -2.22 -8.71 -2.80
C LEU A 19 -2.35 -10.15 -2.26
N GLU A 20 -1.29 -10.94 -2.34
CA GLU A 20 -1.25 -12.29 -1.77
C GLU A 20 -1.40 -12.26 -0.24
N ILE A 21 -0.68 -11.37 0.45
CA ILE A 21 -0.82 -11.15 1.91
C ILE A 21 -2.25 -10.74 2.27
N VAL A 22 -2.85 -9.81 1.53
CA VAL A 22 -4.26 -9.39 1.75
C VAL A 22 -5.20 -10.59 1.59
N ALA A 23 -4.97 -11.45 0.61
CA ALA A 23 -5.78 -12.64 0.41
C ALA A 23 -5.66 -13.64 1.57
N GLU A 24 -4.48 -13.77 2.16
CA GLU A 24 -4.26 -14.59 3.36
C GLU A 24 -4.93 -14.00 4.58
N MET A 25 -4.78 -12.70 4.83
CA MET A 25 -5.40 -12.03 5.99
C MET A 25 -6.93 -12.09 5.96
N LYS A 26 -7.54 -12.05 4.77
CA LYS A 26 -8.99 -12.26 4.58
C LYS A 26 -9.47 -13.66 5.00
N LYS A 27 -8.59 -14.66 4.99
CA LYS A 27 -8.90 -16.01 5.50
C LYS A 27 -8.83 -16.04 7.03
N THR A 28 -8.01 -15.19 7.64
CA THR A 28 -7.77 -15.12 9.09
C THR A 28 -8.78 -14.25 9.83
N SER A 29 -9.17 -13.09 9.28
CA SER A 29 -10.19 -12.22 9.86
C SER A 29 -11.22 -11.78 8.81
N PRO A 30 -12.54 -11.86 9.11
CA PRO A 30 -13.57 -11.34 8.23
C PRO A 30 -13.73 -9.81 8.34
N LYS A 31 -13.12 -9.17 9.33
CA LYS A 31 -13.25 -7.72 9.57
C LYS A 31 -12.22 -6.95 8.76
N LYS A 32 -12.71 -6.13 7.81
CA LYS A 32 -11.85 -5.28 6.96
C LYS A 32 -10.95 -4.35 7.78
N THR A 33 -11.48 -3.77 8.85
CA THR A 33 -10.74 -2.86 9.73
C THR A 33 -9.53 -3.52 10.39
N ASP A 34 -9.63 -4.81 10.76
CA ASP A 34 -8.50 -5.54 11.36
C ASP A 34 -7.38 -5.76 10.33
N ILE A 35 -7.75 -5.98 9.06
CA ILE A 35 -6.80 -6.14 7.96
C ILE A 35 -6.09 -4.81 7.68
N GLU A 36 -6.85 -3.72 7.56
CA GLU A 36 -6.31 -2.38 7.32
C GLU A 36 -5.36 -1.95 8.43
N LEU A 37 -5.75 -2.14 9.70
CA LEU A 37 -4.91 -1.81 10.85
C LEU A 37 -3.64 -2.67 10.90
N SER A 38 -3.75 -3.97 10.64
CA SER A 38 -2.60 -4.88 10.65
C SER A 38 -1.58 -4.54 9.56
N LEU A 39 -2.04 -4.17 8.35
CA LEU A 39 -1.16 -3.71 7.28
C LEU A 39 -0.46 -2.40 7.65
N LEU A 40 -1.18 -1.46 8.27
CA LEU A 40 -0.58 -0.21 8.75
C LEU A 40 0.48 -0.48 9.82
N VAL A 41 0.20 -1.34 10.80
CA VAL A 41 1.16 -1.74 11.84
C VAL A 41 2.39 -2.41 11.22
N ALA A 42 2.22 -3.28 10.21
CA ALA A 42 3.34 -3.93 9.53
C ALA A 42 4.30 -2.92 8.89
N LEU A 43 3.80 -1.81 8.34
CA LEU A 43 4.66 -0.74 7.79
C LEU A 43 5.49 -0.04 8.87
N PHE A 44 4.93 0.18 10.06
CA PHE A 44 5.67 0.75 11.18
C PHE A 44 6.71 -0.22 11.75
N GLU A 45 6.35 -1.49 11.91
CA GLU A 45 7.28 -2.52 12.38
C GLU A 45 8.43 -2.76 11.38
N LEU A 46 8.17 -2.67 10.07
CA LEU A 46 9.22 -2.77 9.04
C LEU A 46 10.33 -1.72 9.22
N HIS A 47 9.97 -0.51 9.64
CA HIS A 47 10.92 0.60 9.79
C HIS A 47 11.40 0.80 11.23
N LYS A 48 11.06 -0.13 12.13
CA LYS A 48 11.31 0.00 13.56
C LYS A 48 12.79 0.05 13.86
N GLY A 49 13.21 1.09 14.57
CA GLY A 49 14.61 1.33 14.91
C GLY A 49 15.43 1.97 13.78
N GLU A 50 14.90 2.02 12.56
CA GLU A 50 15.57 2.65 11.41
C GLU A 50 15.03 4.06 11.13
N THR A 51 13.70 4.25 11.25
CA THR A 51 13.04 5.52 10.93
C THR A 51 12.05 5.91 12.03
N PRO A 52 12.00 7.19 12.47
CA PRO A 52 10.99 7.65 13.42
C PRO A 52 9.56 7.39 12.90
N PRO A 53 8.62 6.94 13.75
CA PRO A 53 7.24 6.70 13.33
C PRO A 53 6.59 7.92 12.67
N SER A 54 6.89 9.13 13.13
CA SER A 54 6.37 10.37 12.53
C SER A 54 6.81 10.55 11.07
N THR A 55 8.03 10.13 10.72
CA THR A 55 8.53 10.17 9.35
C THR A 55 7.86 9.13 8.47
N VAL A 56 7.72 7.89 8.96
CA VAL A 56 6.98 6.82 8.25
C VAL A 56 5.54 7.27 7.98
N GLY A 57 4.87 7.83 8.99
CA GLY A 57 3.51 8.37 8.86
C GLY A 57 3.39 9.45 7.77
N LYS A 58 4.34 10.38 7.70
CA LYS A 58 4.38 11.41 6.65
C LYS A 58 4.57 10.83 5.25
N ILE A 59 5.43 9.82 5.10
CA ILE A 59 5.63 9.13 3.82
C ILE A 59 4.32 8.49 3.35
N VAL A 60 3.65 7.74 4.24
CA VAL A 60 2.35 7.13 3.91
C VAL A 60 1.33 8.19 3.53
N GLN A 61 1.21 9.28 4.29
CA GLN A 61 0.30 10.38 3.98
C GLN A 61 0.56 11.00 2.60
N SER A 62 1.82 11.29 2.28
CA SER A 62 2.20 11.87 0.97
C SER A 62 1.84 10.94 -0.20
N HIS A 63 2.02 9.63 -0.04
CA HIS A 63 1.57 8.67 -1.05
C HIS A 63 0.04 8.65 -1.17
N LEU A 64 -0.69 8.68 -0.05
CA LEU A 64 -2.16 8.74 -0.04
C LEU A 64 -2.69 9.99 -0.76
N GLU A 65 -2.06 11.15 -0.56
CA GLU A 65 -2.41 12.40 -1.28
C GLU A 65 -2.28 12.25 -2.80
N THR A 66 -1.41 11.37 -3.28
CA THR A 66 -1.23 11.08 -4.71
C THR A 66 -2.24 10.04 -5.21
N ILE A 67 -2.42 8.93 -4.49
CA ILE A 67 -3.22 7.79 -4.99
C ILE A 67 -4.73 7.99 -4.82
N VAL A 68 -5.17 8.71 -3.78
CA VAL A 68 -6.61 8.93 -3.53
C VAL A 68 -7.26 9.69 -4.69
N PRO A 69 -6.72 10.81 -5.20
CA PRO A 69 -7.25 11.47 -6.39
C PRO A 69 -7.30 10.56 -7.62
N PHE A 70 -6.27 9.73 -7.84
CA PHE A 70 -6.22 8.80 -8.97
C PHE A 70 -7.38 7.80 -8.95
N TYR A 71 -7.65 7.16 -7.81
CA TYR A 71 -8.76 6.22 -7.68
C TYR A 71 -10.13 6.89 -7.72
N ASN A 72 -10.26 8.10 -7.16
CA ASN A 72 -11.49 8.88 -7.26
C ASN A 72 -11.81 9.26 -8.71
N ASN A 73 -10.80 9.65 -9.49
CA ASN A 73 -10.94 9.99 -10.89
C ASN A 73 -11.29 8.75 -11.75
N GLN A 74 -10.67 7.60 -11.48
CA GLN A 74 -11.10 6.34 -12.13
C GLN A 74 -12.54 5.96 -11.80
N ALA A 75 -12.97 6.17 -10.56
CA ALA A 75 -14.35 5.89 -10.15
C ALA A 75 -15.35 6.82 -10.84
N ALA A 76 -14.98 8.07 -11.13
CA ALA A 76 -15.79 9.00 -11.92
C ALA A 76 -15.86 8.57 -13.40
N THR A 77 -14.74 8.17 -14.01
CA THR A 77 -14.72 7.72 -15.42
C THR A 77 -15.50 6.43 -15.66
N ARG A 78 -15.61 5.52 -14.68
CA ARG A 78 -16.43 4.29 -14.80
C ARG A 78 -17.94 4.51 -14.64
N LYS A 79 -18.38 5.69 -14.21
CA LYS A 79 -19.80 6.03 -14.02
C LYS A 79 -20.41 6.78 -15.22
N ASN A 80 -19.59 7.15 -16.21
CA ASN A 80 -20.00 7.75 -17.48
C ASN A 80 -19.86 6.73 -18.62
#